data_AF-A0A6I2LWQ2-F1
#
_entry.id   AF-A0A6I2LWQ2-F1
#
_cell.length_a   1.000
_cell.length_b   1.000
_cell.length_c   1.000
_cell.angle_alpha   90.00
_cell.angle_beta   90.00
_cell.angle_gamma   90.00
#
_symmetry.space_group_name_H-M   'P 1'
#
loop_
_entity.id
_entity.type
_entity.pdbx_description
1 polymer ?
#
loop_
_entity_poly.entity_id
_entity_poly.type
_entity_poly.pdbx_seq_one_letter_code
_entity_poly.pdbx_strand_id
1 'polypeptide(L)' 'MRNFVPMQKKMGRPVADTEPVTIRMSREMIREIDDYRRTLEDLPTRPEVIRRVMADFLKGVRRDEG' A
#
# COMPACT_ATOMS: atom_id res chain seq x y z
N MET A 1 39.49 30.43 10.17
CA MET A 1 38.18 30.20 10.83
C MET A 1 37.47 29.09 10.05
N ARG A 2 37.07 27.98 10.70
CA ARG A 2 36.37 26.87 10.03
C ARG A 2 34.87 27.17 10.04
N ASN A 3 34.26 27.28 8.87
CA ASN A 3 32.82 27.46 8.74
C ASN A 3 32.11 26.15 9.11
N PHE A 4 31.23 26.21 10.11
CA PHE A 4 30.35 25.12 10.52
C PHE A 4 29.07 25.21 9.70
N VAL A 5 28.81 24.24 8.82
CA VAL A 5 27.51 24.11 8.14
C VAL A 5 26.65 23.17 8.99
N PRO A 6 25.52 23.62 9.56
CA PRO A 6 24.66 22.73 10.32
C PRO A 6 24.01 21.70 9.38
N MET A 7 24.20 20.42 9.69
CA MET A 7 23.58 19.31 8.97
C MET A 7 22.07 19.37 9.19
N GLN A 8 21.31 19.69 8.15
CA GLN A 8 19.86 19.61 8.13
C GLN A 8 19.43 18.22 8.62
N LYS A 9 18.73 18.16 9.76
CA LYS A 9 18.09 16.94 10.24
C LYS A 9 17.16 16.47 9.13
N LYS A 10 17.47 15.32 8.51
CA LYS A 10 16.51 14.62 7.65
C LYS A 10 15.31 14.32 8.54
N MET A 11 14.24 15.11 8.40
CA MET A 11 12.95 14.81 8.99
C MET A 11 12.55 13.44 8.43
N GLY A 12 12.80 12.38 9.20
CA GLY A 12 12.26 11.07 8.90
C GLY A 12 10.74 11.19 8.82
N ARG A 13 10.12 10.49 7.87
CA ARG A 13 8.66 10.39 7.80
C ARG A 13 8.16 9.96 9.19
N PRO A 14 7.14 10.63 9.77
CA PRO A 14 6.51 10.19 11.01
C PRO A 14 6.29 8.67 10.96
N VAL A 15 6.57 7.97 12.05
CA VAL A 15 6.35 6.52 12.13
C VAL A 15 4.86 6.28 11.93
N ALA A 16 4.48 5.90 10.72
CA ALA A 16 3.16 5.38 10.44
C ALA A 16 3.25 3.88 10.72
N ASP A 17 2.24 3.31 11.36
CA ASP A 17 2.08 1.85 11.55
C ASP A 17 1.76 1.13 10.22
N THR A 18 2.34 1.61 9.13
CA THR A 18 2.18 1.09 7.77
C THR A 18 3.52 1.19 7.06
N GLU A 19 3.96 0.09 6.49
CA GLU A 19 5.15 0.08 5.64
C GLU A 19 4.76 0.02 4.16
N PRO A 20 5.50 0.72 3.27
CA PRO A 20 5.25 0.63 1.85
C PRO A 20 5.66 -0.75 1.32
N VAL A 21 4.74 -1.42 0.65
CA VAL A 21 4.99 -2.71 0.01
C VAL A 21 5.12 -2.50 -1.50
N THR A 22 6.30 -2.74 -2.06
CA THR A 22 6.53 -2.67 -3.52
C THR A 22 6.48 -4.08 -4.11
N ILE A 23 5.47 -4.34 -4.94
CA ILE A 23 5.30 -5.64 -5.62
C ILE A 23 5.35 -5.42 -7.13
N ARG A 24 6.11 -6.25 -7.83
CA ARG A 24 6.06 -6.34 -9.29
C ARG A 24 4.96 -7.32 -9.67
N MET A 25 3.93 -6.84 -10.35
CA MET A 25 2.82 -7.64 -10.87
C MET A 25 2.91 -7.71 -12.39
N SER A 26 2.30 -8.74 -12.99
CA SER A 26 2.13 -8.81 -14.44
C SER A 26 1.26 -7.64 -14.93
N ARG A 27 1.43 -7.26 -16.19
CA ARG A 27 0.61 -6.19 -16.79
C ARG A 27 -0.88 -6.55 -16.83
N GLU A 28 -1.17 -7.83 -17.01
CA GLU A 28 -2.53 -8.37 -17.04
C GLU A 28 -3.20 -8.22 -15.67
N MET A 29 -2.54 -8.66 -14.61
CA MET A 29 -3.05 -8.52 -13.24
C MET A 29 -3.31 -7.04 -12.88
N ILE A 30 -2.43 -6.12 -13.31
CA ILE A 30 -2.66 -4.68 -13.10
C ILE A 30 -3.93 -4.21 -13.81
N ARG A 31 -4.21 -4.70 -15.03
CA ARG A 31 -5.42 -4.35 -15.77
C ARG A 31 -6.67 -4.90 -15.08
N GLU A 32 -6.64 -6.15 -14.65
CA GLU A 32 -7.77 -6.75 -13.92
C GLU A 32 -8.11 -5.98 -12.64
N ILE A 33 -7.10 -5.54 -11.88
CA ILE A 33 -7.31 -4.71 -10.69
C ILE A 33 -7.91 -3.35 -11.07
N ASP A 34 -7.47 -2.75 -12.18
CA ASP A 34 -7.99 -1.47 -12.65
C ASP A 34 -9.43 -1.57 -13.15
N ASP A 35 -9.79 -2.67 -13.80
CA ASP A 35 -11.15 -2.94 -14.26
C ASP A 35 -12.08 -3.21 -13.07
N TYR A 36 -11.62 -4.00 -12.08
CA TYR A 36 -12.35 -4.20 -10.83
C TYR A 36 -12.55 -2.88 -10.07
N ARG A 37 -11.53 -2.02 -10.01
CA ARG A 37 -11.67 -0.69 -9.38
C ARG A 37 -12.81 0.12 -10.00
N ARG A 38 -13.03 0.02 -11.32
CA ARG A 38 -14.09 0.79 -12.02
C ARG A 38 -15.49 0.33 -11.69
N THR A 39 -15.67 -0.87 -11.13
CA THR A 39 -16.98 -1.36 -10.71
C THR A 39 -17.38 -0.87 -9.30
N LEU A 40 -16.43 -0.32 -8.55
CA LEU A 40 -16.65 0.20 -7.20
C LEU A 40 -17.13 1.66 -7.26
N GLU A 41 -18.18 1.96 -6.51
CA GLU A 41 -18.84 3.28 -6.49
C GLU A 41 -17.91 4.40 -6.01
N ASP A 42 -17.01 4.10 -5.07
CA ASP A 42 -16.07 5.05 -4.48
C ASP A 42 -14.77 5.24 -5.27
N LEU A 43 -14.61 4.54 -6.41
CA LEU A 43 -13.44 4.57 -7.30
C LEU A 43 -12.09 4.58 -6.53
N PRO A 44 -11.87 3.60 -5.63
CA PRO A 44 -10.76 3.62 -4.70
C PRO A 44 -9.43 3.47 -5.44
N THR A 45 -8.33 3.98 -4.88
CA THR A 45 -7.02 3.84 -5.50
C THR A 45 -6.59 2.37 -5.59
N ARG A 46 -5.67 2.05 -6.52
CA ARG A 46 -5.14 0.67 -6.66
C ARG A 46 -4.61 0.10 -5.34
N PRO A 47 -3.81 0.84 -4.53
CA PRO A 47 -3.37 0.35 -3.23
C PRO A 47 -4.53 0.09 -2.26
N GLU A 48 -5.60 0.88 -2.29
CA GLU A 48 -6.76 0.68 -1.41
C GLU A 48 -7.55 -0.57 -1.76
N VAL A 49 -7.78 -0.82 -3.06
CA VAL A 49 -8.40 -2.06 -3.54
C VAL A 49 -7.61 -3.27 -3.04
N ILE A 50 -6.29 -3.25 -3.24
CA ILE A 50 -5.41 -4.35 -2.81
C ILE A 50 -5.52 -4.56 -1.29
N ARG A 51 -5.53 -3.48 -0.49
CA ARG A 51 -5.69 -3.59 0.97
C ARG A 51 -7.02 -4.21 1.38
N ARG A 52 -8.13 -3.82 0.75
CA ARG A 52 -9.47 -4.35 1.03
C ARG A 52 -9.54 -5.84 0.72
N VAL A 53 -9.14 -6.23 -0.50
CA VAL A 53 -9.15 -7.63 -0.95
C VAL A 53 -8.27 -8.51 -0.06
N MET A 54 -7.06 -8.06 0.27
CA MET A 54 -6.16 -8.81 1.15
C MET A 54 -6.73 -8.96 2.56
N ALA A 55 -7.34 -7.90 3.11
CA ALA A 55 -7.95 -7.96 4.43
C ALA A 55 -9.12 -8.95 4.48
N ASP A 56 -9.97 -8.97 3.46
CA ASP A 56 -11.11 -9.88 3.39
C ASP A 56 -10.68 -11.32 3.13
N PHE A 57 -9.69 -11.52 2.25
CA PHE A 57 -9.06 -12.83 2.04
C PHE A 57 -8.50 -13.40 3.36
N LEU A 58 -7.73 -12.60 4.11
CA LEU A 58 -7.14 -13.04 5.37
C LEU A 58 -8.18 -13.30 6.47
N LYS A 59 -9.31 -12.59 6.47
CA LYS A 59 -10.44 -12.93 7.37
C LYS A 59 -11.04 -14.30 7.03
N GLY A 60 -11.13 -14.63 5.74
CA GLY A 60 -11.56 -15.96 5.28
C GLY A 60 -10.61 -17.05 5.74
N VAL A 61 -9.31 -16.90 5.46
CA VAL A 61 -8.27 -17.87 5.85
C VAL A 61 -8.29 -18.15 7.36
N ARG A 62 -8.40 -17.11 8.21
CA ARG A 62 -8.44 -17.28 9.67
C ARG A 62 -9.70 -17.99 10.19
N ARG A 63 -10.81 -17.93 9.44
CA ARG A 63 -12.06 -18.62 9.82
C ARG A 63 -11.98 -20.11 9.54
N ASP A 64 -11.23 -20.50 8.51
CA ASP A 64 -11.08 -21.90 8.10
C ASP A 64 -10.02 -22.65 8.93
N GLU A 65 -9.17 -21.91 9.66
CA GLU A 65 -8.12 -22.44 10.56
C GLU A 65 -8.60 -22.70 12.01
N GLY A 66 -9.83 -22.31 12.36
CA GLY A 66 -10.41 -22.46 13.72
C GLY A 66 -11.56 -23.44 13.77
#